data_AF-A0A2W0B0J0-F1
#
_entry.id   AF-A0A2W0B0J0-F1
#
_cell.length_a   1.000
_cell.length_b   1.000
_cell.length_c   1.000
_cell.angle_alpha   90.00
_cell.angle_beta   90.00
_cell.angle_gamma   90.00
#
_symmetry.space_group_name_H-M   'P 1'
#
loop_
_entity.id
_entity.type
_entity.pdbx_description
1 polymer ?
#
loop_
_entity_poly.entity_id
_entity_poly.type
_entity_poly.pdbx_seq_one_letter_code
_entity_poly.pdbx_strand_id
1 'polypeptide(L)' 'VAGILITYPDIKVEVDGYTDRTGTATFNQQLSEQRADSVRDYLTRQGVPGGSITRHGFGEDNRIA' A
#
# COMPACT_ATOMS: atom_id res chain seq x y z
N VAL A 1 -2.60 -10.28 9.41
CA VAL A 1 -3.38 -9.35 8.56
C VAL A 1 -4.14 -10.10 7.47
N ALA A 2 -3.48 -10.81 6.55
CA ALA A 2 -4.16 -11.53 5.46
C ALA A 2 -5.29 -12.47 5.93
N GLY A 3 -5.11 -13.23 7.01
CA GLY A 3 -6.17 -14.09 7.56
C GLY A 3 -7.43 -13.36 8.01
N ILE A 4 -7.33 -12.10 8.46
CA ILE A 4 -8.51 -11.29 8.85
C ILE A 4 -9.29 -10.90 7.59
N LEU A 5 -8.58 -10.51 6.54
CA LEU A 5 -9.18 -10.08 5.27
C LEU A 5 -9.87 -11.23 4.54
N ILE A 6 -9.35 -12.44 4.66
CA ILE A 6 -9.97 -13.66 4.10
C ILE A 6 -11.23 -14.04 4.88
N THR A 7 -11.24 -13.79 6.20
CA THR A 7 -12.40 -14.10 7.07
C THR A 7 -13.57 -13.13 6.83
N TYR A 8 -13.29 -11.92 6.37
CA TYR A 8 -14.29 -10.88 6.08
C TYR A 8 -14.14 -10.37 4.63
N PRO A 9 -14.68 -11.11 3.64
CA PRO A 9 -14.46 -10.82 2.22
C PRO A 9 -15.03 -9.47 1.76
N ASP A 10 -15.95 -8.88 2.52
CA ASP A 10 -16.53 -7.55 2.24
C ASP A 10 -15.62 -6.38 2.65
N ILE A 11 -14.52 -6.65 3.38
CA ILE A 11 -13.58 -5.61 3.79
C ILE A 11 -12.74 -5.19 2.59
N LYS A 12 -12.83 -3.90 2.26
CA LYS A 12 -11.92 -3.23 1.34
C LYS A 12 -10.72 -2.72 2.11
N VAL A 13 -9.54 -2.92 1.55
CA VAL A 13 -8.26 -2.55 2.16
C VAL A 13 -7.60 -1.50 1.31
N GLU A 14 -7.22 -0.41 1.95
CA GLU A 14 -6.43 0.64 1.33
C GLU A 14 -5.00 0.56 1.85
N VAL A 15 -4.04 0.54 0.92
CA VAL A 15 -2.61 0.47 1.21
C VAL A 15 -1.97 1.79 0.82
N ASP A 16 -1.64 2.59 1.84
CA ASP A 16 -1.00 3.89 1.65
C ASP A 16 0.50 3.79 1.93
N GLY A 17 1.29 4.17 0.93
CA GLY A 17 2.74 4.25 1.00
C GLY A 17 3.21 5.68 1.26
N TYR A 18 4.10 5.84 2.24
CA TYR A 18 4.78 7.10 2.55
C TYR A 18 6.30 6.91 2.57
N THR A 19 7.03 7.98 2.31
CA THR A 19 8.50 8.05 2.39
C THR A 19 8.94 9.21 3.29
N ASP A 20 10.24 9.26 3.56
CA ASP A 20 10.87 10.42 4.17
C ASP A 20 11.21 11.48 3.13
N ARG A 21 11.50 12.72 3.58
CA ARG A 21 11.89 13.84 2.72
C ARG A 21 13.31 13.72 2.13
N THR A 22 13.94 12.56 2.27
CA THR A 22 15.32 12.36 1.82
C THR A 22 15.30 12.00 0.35
N GLY A 23 15.72 12.94 -0.50
CA GLY A 23 15.74 12.74 -1.95
C GLY A 23 14.84 13.72 -2.69
N THR A 24 14.47 13.39 -3.93
CA THR A 24 13.56 14.22 -4.73
C THR A 24 12.12 13.77 -4.52
N ALA A 25 11.17 14.72 -4.59
CA ALA A 25 9.74 14.41 -4.52
C ALA A 25 9.33 13.33 -5.53
N THR A 26 9.86 13.36 -6.75
CA THR A 26 9.60 12.34 -7.78
C THR A 26 10.10 10.96 -7.39
N PHE A 27 11.30 10.88 -6.79
CA PHE A 27 11.84 9.61 -6.30
C PHE A 27 11.00 9.05 -5.15
N ASN A 28 10.62 9.92 -4.21
CA ASN A 28 9.77 9.60 -3.07
C ASN A 28 8.39 9.11 -3.51
N GLN A 29 7.79 9.78 -4.49
CA GLN A 29 6.55 9.36 -5.12
C GLN A 29 6.69 7.96 -5.70
N GLN A 30 7.68 7.71 -6.56
CA GLN A 30 7.90 6.38 -7.15
C GLN A 30 8.22 5.30 -6.12
N LEU A 31 8.95 5.63 -5.05
CA LEU A 31 9.31 4.67 -4.00
C LEU A 31 8.09 4.27 -3.17
N SER A 32 7.24 5.22 -2.77
CA SER A 32 5.93 4.92 -2.17
C SER A 32 5.04 4.13 -3.15
N GLU A 33 5.09 4.58 -4.41
CA GLU A 33 4.75 4.01 -5.72
C GLU A 33 5.24 2.58 -5.98
N GLN A 34 6.17 2.04 -5.20
CA GLN A 34 6.62 0.64 -5.32
C GLN A 34 6.35 -0.16 -4.04
N ARG A 35 6.51 0.48 -2.88
CA ARG A 35 6.29 -0.16 -1.58
C ARG A 35 4.85 -0.63 -1.41
N ALA A 36 3.87 0.22 -1.71
CA ALA A 36 2.47 -0.18 -1.58
C ALA A 36 2.10 -1.32 -2.58
N ASP A 37 2.82 -1.46 -3.69
CA ASP A 37 2.53 -2.46 -4.75
C ASP A 37 3.02 -3.80 -4.25
N SER A 38 4.21 -3.81 -3.65
CA SER A 38 4.77 -4.97 -2.97
C SER A 38 3.82 -5.51 -1.89
N VAL A 39 3.18 -4.63 -1.12
CA VAL A 39 2.19 -5.02 -0.09
C VAL A 39 0.93 -5.59 -0.72
N ARG A 40 0.35 -4.94 -1.75
CA ARG A 40 -0.80 -5.48 -2.50
C ARG A 40 -0.49 -6.87 -3.06
N ASP A 41 0.66 -7.01 -3.70
CA ASP A 41 1.08 -8.27 -4.32
C ASP A 41 1.27 -9.36 -3.27
N TYR A 42 1.83 -9.02 -2.11
CA TYR A 42 1.95 -9.95 -0.99
C TYR A 42 0.57 -10.40 -0.50
N LEU A 43 -0.36 -9.48 -0.25
CA LEU A 43 -1.72 -9.81 0.21
C LEU A 43 -2.48 -10.64 -0.83
N THR A 44 -2.32 -10.34 -2.11
CA THR A 44 -2.90 -11.12 -3.21
C THR A 44 -2.35 -12.55 -3.22
N ARG A 45 -1.03 -12.72 -3.07
CA ARG A 45 -0.39 -14.04 -2.95
C ARG A 45 -0.83 -14.82 -1.71
N GLN A 46 -1.24 -14.12 -0.65
CA GLN A 46 -1.80 -14.74 0.56
C GLN A 46 -3.28 -15.14 0.39
N GLY A 47 -3.91 -14.83 -0.75
CA GLY A 47 -5.29 -15.23 -1.05
C GLY A 47 -6.34 -14.13 -0.87
N VAL A 48 -5.93 -12.89 -0.63
CA VAL A 48 -6.86 -11.75 -0.61
C VAL A 48 -7.24 -11.40 -2.06
N PRO A 49 -8.54 -11.26 -2.40
CA PRO A 49 -8.95 -10.86 -3.75
C PRO A 49 -8.35 -9.50 -4.12
N GLY A 50 -7.69 -9.41 -5.27
CA GLY A 50 -7.04 -8.17 -5.72
C GLY A 50 -8.00 -6.99 -5.88
N GLY A 51 -9.27 -7.24 -6.20
CA GLY A 51 -10.32 -6.22 -6.29
C GLY A 51 -10.73 -5.61 -4.94
N SER A 52 -10.36 -6.24 -3.82
CA SER A 52 -10.60 -5.72 -2.47
C SER A 52 -9.43 -4.87 -1.96
N ILE A 53 -8.35 -4.72 -2.73
CA ILE A 53 -7.15 -3.98 -2.31
C ILE A 53 -6.96 -2.77 -3.23
N THR A 54 -7.13 -1.57 -2.67
CA THR A 54 -6.69 -0.31 -3.28
C THR A 54 -5.33 0.09 -2.73
N ARG A 55 -4.64 0.92 -3.50
CA ARG A 55 -3.25 1.26 -3.26
C ARG A 55 -3.01 2.70 -3.68
N HIS A 56 -2.30 3.43 -2.82
CA HIS A 56 -1.81 4.76 -3.13
C HIS A 56 -0.38 4.95 -2.61
N GLY A 57 0.45 5.64 -3.40
CA GLY A 57 1.71 6.18 -2.93
C GLY A 57 1.58 7.69 -2.83
N PHE A 58 1.90 8.26 -1.67
CA PHE A 58 1.82 9.69 -1.40
C PHE A 58 3.21 10.36 -1.35
N GLY A 59 4.27 9.59 -1.60
CA GLY A 59 5.63 10.08 -1.47
C GLY A 59 5.90 10.63 -0.08
N GLU A 60 6.43 11.85 -0.03
CA GLU A 60 6.73 12.55 1.21
C GLU A 60 5.54 13.36 1.78
N ASP A 61 4.42 13.41 1.06
CA ASP A 61 3.23 14.15 1.47
C ASP A 61 2.43 13.39 2.54
N ASN A 62 1.76 14.14 3.41
CA ASN A 62 0.88 13.59 4.46
C ASN A 62 1.58 12.69 5.50
N ARG A 63 2.84 12.99 5.78
CA ARG A 63 3.64 12.32 6.79
C ARG A 63 3.04 12.49 8.18
N ILE A 64 2.79 11.38 8.87
CA ILE A 64 2.54 11.38 10.30
C ILE A 64 3.90 11.51 11.00
N ALA A 65 4.29 12.77 11.24
CA ALA A 65 5.53 13.28 11.89
C ALA A 65 6.79 13.47 11.02
#